data_AF-A0A1S3M6X2-F1
#
_entry.id   AF-A0A1S3M6X2-F1
#
_cell.length_a   1.000
_cell.length_b   1.000
_cell.length_c   1.000
_cell.angle_alpha   90.00
_cell.angle_beta   90.00
_cell.angle_gamma   90.00
#
_symmetry.space_group_name_H-M   'P 1'
#
loop_
_entity.id
_entity.type
_entity.pdbx_description
1 polymer ?
#
loop_
_entity_poly.entity_id
_entity_poly.type
_entity_poly.pdbx_seq_one_letter_code
_entity_poly.pdbx_strand_id
1 'polypeptide(L)'
;MRNDLSRLQIRCVNSDQGCDAVCCLETLHTHEDECPFTFISCSYTGCPVQVERRGLESHLLECEFRSRVCPSGCGHTLLSVDQSQHNCVAVLRTELELLRAEMWGKVEEVRREMESRLDSQRRHMVQKESLLKSEVEDLKGQVSRVVCDVRALLEAERLRRQELAEAELEKRELLEMFRSLQPFRGQRNRDKPIRGLHQEDGTIRSQHQVEHPTRGLLRAGPTQASTQSLPSALPTPALYPPTSPQPGEGSRKARPRSLTLDCIKSREVTVI
;
A
#
# COMPACT_ATOMS: atom_id res chain seq x y z
N MET A 1 -89.64 -12.83 -3.98
CA MET A 1 -89.48 -12.55 -5.42
C MET A 1 -88.25 -13.30 -5.89
N ARG A 2 -88.39 -14.25 -6.83
CA ARG A 2 -87.23 -14.98 -7.38
C ARG A 2 -86.62 -14.10 -8.47
N ASN A 3 -85.31 -13.94 -8.40
CA ASN A 3 -84.53 -13.13 -9.34
C ASN A 3 -84.38 -13.93 -10.65
N ASP A 4 -85.20 -13.62 -11.66
CA ASP A 4 -85.18 -14.30 -12.97
C ASP A 4 -84.10 -13.75 -13.92
N LEU A 5 -83.28 -12.78 -13.49
CA LEU A 5 -82.20 -12.22 -14.31
C LEU A 5 -81.07 -13.22 -14.55
N SER A 6 -80.85 -14.16 -13.63
CA SER A 6 -79.84 -15.22 -13.77
C SER A 6 -80.14 -16.24 -14.88
N ARG A 7 -81.40 -16.30 -15.35
CA ARG A 7 -81.81 -17.17 -16.47
C ARG A 7 -81.70 -16.49 -17.84
N LEU A 8 -81.33 -15.21 -17.88
CA LEU A 8 -81.18 -14.46 -19.12
C LEU A 8 -79.97 -14.97 -19.88
N GLN A 9 -80.22 -15.55 -21.05
CA GLN A 9 -79.20 -16.01 -21.98
C GLN A 9 -78.82 -14.88 -22.93
N ILE A 10 -77.54 -14.55 -22.97
CA ILE A 10 -76.98 -13.42 -23.72
C ILE A 10 -75.87 -13.98 -24.63
N ARG A 11 -75.86 -13.56 -25.89
CA ARG A 11 -74.76 -13.88 -26.81
C ARG A 11 -73.55 -13.01 -26.48
N CYS A 12 -72.36 -13.59 -26.62
CA CYS A 12 -71.11 -12.83 -26.49
C CYS A 12 -71.10 -11.63 -27.46
N VAL A 13 -70.54 -10.50 -27.02
CA VAL A 13 -70.34 -9.30 -27.87
C VAL A 13 -69.52 -9.60 -29.14
N ASN A 14 -68.66 -10.61 -29.09
CA ASN A 14 -67.86 -11.07 -30.23
C ASN A 14 -68.61 -12.08 -31.12
N SER A 15 -69.94 -12.17 -31.04
CA SER A 15 -70.71 -13.10 -31.88
C SER A 15 -70.53 -12.84 -33.37
N ASP A 16 -70.40 -11.57 -33.75
CA ASP A 16 -70.18 -11.17 -35.14
C ASP A 16 -68.78 -11.56 -35.66
N GLN A 17 -67.84 -11.82 -34.75
CA GLN A 17 -66.50 -12.32 -35.06
C GLN A 17 -66.44 -13.86 -35.07
N GLY A 18 -67.58 -14.53 -34.83
CA GLY A 18 -67.69 -16.00 -34.83
C GLY A 18 -67.71 -16.64 -33.45
N CYS A 19 -67.92 -15.87 -32.37
CA CYS A 19 -68.13 -16.45 -31.05
C CYS A 19 -69.58 -16.95 -30.88
N ASP A 20 -69.77 -18.27 -30.92
CA ASP A 20 -71.09 -18.89 -30.73
C ASP A 20 -71.50 -19.05 -29.25
N ALA A 21 -70.75 -18.46 -28.31
CA ALA A 21 -71.02 -18.60 -26.89
C ALA A 21 -72.31 -17.86 -26.48
N VAL A 22 -73.19 -18.59 -25.79
CA VAL A 22 -74.38 -18.06 -25.13
C VAL A 22 -74.20 -18.27 -23.63
N CYS A 23 -74.07 -17.16 -22.90
CA CYS A 23 -73.76 -17.17 -21.47
C CYS A 23 -74.93 -16.61 -20.66
N CYS A 24 -74.99 -16.97 -19.38
CA CYS A 24 -75.87 -16.28 -18.44
C CYS A 24 -75.22 -14.95 -18.05
N LEU A 25 -76.02 -13.98 -17.60
CA LEU A 25 -75.52 -12.66 -17.18
C LEU A 25 -74.38 -12.75 -16.14
N GLU A 26 -74.41 -13.74 -15.24
CA GLU A 26 -73.39 -13.94 -14.20
C GLU A 26 -72.01 -14.38 -14.75
N THR A 27 -71.97 -15.12 -15.86
CA THR A 27 -70.73 -15.69 -16.43
C THR A 27 -70.28 -15.00 -17.72
N LEU A 28 -71.05 -14.03 -18.20
CA LEU A 28 -70.74 -13.30 -19.43
C LEU A 28 -69.40 -12.55 -19.32
N HIS A 29 -69.17 -11.84 -18.21
CA HIS A 29 -67.95 -11.06 -18.02
C HIS A 29 -66.70 -11.97 -18.00
N THR A 30 -66.75 -13.09 -17.27
CA THR A 30 -65.66 -14.07 -17.25
C THR A 30 -65.38 -14.65 -18.63
N HIS A 31 -66.43 -14.86 -19.44
CA HIS A 31 -66.25 -15.30 -20.81
C HIS A 31 -65.62 -14.21 -21.69
N GLU A 32 -66.07 -12.95 -21.61
CA GLU A 32 -65.54 -11.85 -22.42
C GLU A 32 -64.05 -11.60 -22.17
N ASP A 33 -63.63 -11.71 -20.91
CA ASP A 33 -62.22 -11.61 -20.51
C ASP A 33 -61.36 -12.72 -21.14
N GLU A 34 -61.91 -13.92 -21.30
CA GLU A 34 -61.20 -15.10 -21.83
C GLU A 34 -61.53 -15.41 -23.30
N CYS A 35 -62.41 -14.62 -23.92
CA CYS A 35 -62.99 -14.95 -25.21
C CYS A 35 -61.89 -15.04 -26.29
N PRO A 36 -61.81 -16.15 -27.05
CA PRO A 36 -60.76 -16.34 -28.05
C PRO A 36 -60.86 -15.38 -29.23
N PHE A 37 -62.04 -14.77 -29.44
CA PHE A 37 -62.34 -13.82 -30.51
C PHE A 37 -62.13 -12.35 -30.09
N THR A 38 -61.78 -12.09 -28.83
CA THR A 38 -61.43 -10.73 -28.38
C THR A 38 -60.12 -10.31 -29.04
N PHE A 39 -60.07 -9.11 -29.63
CA PHE A 39 -58.85 -8.51 -30.16
C PHE A 39 -58.00 -7.93 -29.04
N ILE A 40 -56.72 -8.27 -29.05
CA ILE A 40 -55.72 -7.79 -28.10
C ILE A 40 -54.48 -7.26 -28.84
N SER A 41 -53.84 -6.25 -28.26
CA SER A 41 -52.61 -5.69 -28.80
C SER A 41 -51.43 -6.64 -28.60
N CYS A 42 -50.52 -6.67 -29.58
CA CYS A 42 -49.23 -7.36 -29.42
C CYS A 42 -48.46 -6.85 -28.19
N SER A 43 -47.78 -7.76 -27.49
CA SER A 43 -46.98 -7.43 -26.30
C SER A 43 -45.60 -6.86 -26.64
N TYR A 44 -45.12 -6.99 -27.89
CA TYR A 44 -43.85 -6.41 -28.31
C TYR A 44 -43.96 -4.91 -28.51
N THR A 45 -43.08 -4.18 -27.84
CA THR A 45 -43.02 -2.72 -27.87
C THR A 45 -42.84 -2.22 -29.30
N GLY A 46 -43.74 -1.36 -29.75
CA GLY A 46 -43.71 -0.76 -31.09
C GLY A 46 -44.50 -1.51 -32.16
N CYS A 47 -45.03 -2.71 -31.87
CA CYS A 47 -45.92 -3.40 -32.81
C CYS A 47 -47.33 -2.78 -32.78
N PRO A 48 -47.85 -2.21 -33.89
CA PRO A 48 -49.19 -1.60 -33.93
C PRO A 48 -50.31 -2.62 -34.15
N VAL A 49 -49.99 -3.91 -34.28
CA VAL A 49 -50.95 -4.95 -34.68
C VAL A 49 -51.81 -5.38 -33.49
N GLN A 50 -53.12 -5.46 -33.71
CA GLN A 50 -54.06 -6.16 -32.84
C GLN A 50 -54.49 -7.46 -33.52
N VAL A 51 -54.50 -8.54 -32.75
CA VAL A 51 -54.87 -9.88 -33.21
C VAL A 51 -55.89 -10.48 -32.26
N GLU A 52 -56.71 -11.41 -32.74
CA GLU A 52 -57.57 -12.19 -31.87
C GLU A 52 -56.73 -12.93 -30.82
N ARG A 53 -57.26 -13.09 -29.60
CA ARG A 53 -56.58 -13.77 -28.50
C ARG A 53 -56.06 -15.15 -28.91
N ARG A 54 -56.83 -15.92 -29.69
CA ARG A 54 -56.41 -17.24 -30.20
C ARG A 54 -55.22 -17.19 -31.18
N GLY A 55 -55.03 -16.08 -31.89
CA GLY A 55 -53.97 -15.89 -32.88
C GLY A 55 -52.75 -15.17 -32.33
N LEU A 56 -52.77 -14.71 -31.07
CA LEU A 56 -51.67 -13.95 -30.48
C LEU A 56 -50.36 -14.74 -30.45
N GLU A 57 -50.38 -16.01 -30.06
CA GLU A 57 -49.16 -16.81 -29.99
C GLU A 57 -48.47 -16.94 -31.35
N SER A 58 -49.24 -17.23 -32.41
CA SER A 58 -48.73 -17.29 -33.77
C SER A 58 -48.14 -15.95 -34.22
N HIS A 59 -48.83 -14.84 -33.93
CA HIS A 59 -48.30 -13.51 -34.20
C HIS A 59 -46.98 -13.26 -33.47
N LEU A 60 -46.86 -13.59 -32.18
CA LEU A 60 -45.63 -13.34 -31.41
C LEU A 60 -44.44 -14.12 -31.98
N LEU A 61 -44.65 -15.32 -32.52
CA LEU A 61 -43.59 -16.11 -33.15
C LEU A 61 -43.03 -15.46 -34.43
N GLU A 62 -43.84 -14.70 -35.16
CA GLU A 62 -43.49 -14.10 -36.45
C GLU A 62 -43.34 -12.57 -36.40
N CYS A 63 -43.68 -11.95 -35.27
CA CYS A 63 -43.68 -10.50 -35.11
C CYS A 63 -42.32 -9.89 -35.46
N GLU A 64 -42.32 -8.85 -36.29
CA GLU A 64 -41.10 -8.16 -36.73
C GLU A 64 -40.43 -7.37 -35.60
N PHE A 65 -41.21 -6.99 -34.58
CA PHE A 65 -40.74 -6.32 -33.37
C PHE A 65 -40.19 -7.31 -32.33
N ARG A 66 -40.21 -8.61 -32.61
CA ARG A 66 -39.55 -9.60 -31.78
C ARG A 66 -38.03 -9.49 -31.94
N SER A 67 -37.35 -9.27 -30.83
CA SER A 67 -35.88 -9.31 -30.78
C SER A 67 -35.35 -10.73 -30.92
N ARG A 68 -34.32 -10.93 -31.75
CA ARG A 68 -33.66 -12.21 -32.00
C ARG A 68 -32.15 -12.03 -32.00
N VAL A 69 -31.42 -13.09 -31.65
CA VAL A 69 -29.97 -13.10 -31.84
C VAL A 69 -29.67 -13.08 -33.34
N CYS A 70 -28.63 -12.34 -33.72
CA CYS A 70 -28.17 -12.24 -35.09
C CYS A 70 -27.97 -13.65 -35.70
N PRO A 71 -28.61 -13.96 -36.83
CA PRO A 71 -28.52 -15.28 -37.46
C PRO A 71 -27.11 -15.57 -38.00
N SER A 72 -26.32 -14.52 -38.27
CA SER A 72 -24.92 -14.64 -38.70
C SER A 72 -23.97 -15.00 -37.54
N GLY A 73 -24.47 -15.14 -36.31
CA GLY A 73 -23.71 -15.67 -35.18
C GLY A 73 -22.79 -14.68 -34.49
N CYS A 74 -22.97 -13.36 -34.69
CA CYS A 74 -22.18 -12.35 -33.96
C CYS A 74 -22.59 -12.21 -32.48
N GLY A 75 -23.67 -12.89 -32.04
CA GLY A 75 -24.13 -12.91 -30.65
C GLY A 75 -24.99 -11.71 -30.22
N HIS A 76 -25.09 -10.66 -31.03
CA HIS A 76 -25.92 -9.49 -30.70
C HIS A 76 -27.42 -9.76 -30.91
N THR A 77 -28.24 -9.21 -30.01
CA THR A 77 -29.70 -9.22 -30.11
C THR A 77 -30.18 -8.01 -30.91
N LEU A 78 -31.02 -8.27 -31.91
CA LEU A 78 -31.51 -7.29 -32.89
C LEU A 78 -33.02 -7.43 -33.03
N LEU A 79 -33.73 -6.34 -33.31
CA LEU A 79 -35.11 -6.43 -33.77
C LEU A 79 -35.13 -7.07 -35.16
N SER A 80 -36.19 -7.82 -35.49
CA SER A 80 -36.27 -8.47 -36.81
C SER A 80 -36.23 -7.45 -37.95
N VAL A 81 -36.82 -6.28 -37.74
CA VAL A 81 -36.81 -5.15 -38.70
C VAL A 81 -35.39 -4.62 -38.99
N ASP A 82 -34.49 -4.65 -38.01
CA ASP A 82 -33.14 -4.09 -38.12
C ASP A 82 -32.11 -5.06 -38.71
N GLN A 83 -32.49 -6.32 -38.95
CA GLN A 83 -31.56 -7.35 -39.42
C GLN A 83 -30.87 -6.99 -40.75
N SER A 84 -31.58 -6.30 -41.64
CA SER A 84 -31.03 -5.88 -42.94
C SER A 84 -29.93 -4.81 -42.83
N GLN A 85 -29.97 -4.00 -41.77
CA GLN A 85 -29.01 -2.91 -41.53
C GLN A 85 -27.86 -3.34 -40.62
N HIS A 86 -27.94 -4.54 -40.04
CA HIS A 86 -26.94 -5.02 -39.11
C HIS A 86 -25.63 -5.43 -39.79
N ASN A 87 -24.52 -4.79 -39.40
CA ASN A 87 -23.19 -5.15 -39.85
C ASN A 87 -22.39 -5.80 -38.72
N CYS A 88 -22.32 -7.13 -38.74
CA CYS A 88 -21.60 -7.91 -37.72
C CYS A 88 -20.14 -7.47 -37.56
N VAL A 89 -19.46 -7.19 -38.66
CA VAL A 89 -18.04 -6.83 -38.66
C VAL A 89 -17.83 -5.47 -38.01
N ALA A 90 -18.70 -4.51 -38.28
CA ALA A 90 -18.62 -3.19 -37.65
C ALA A 90 -18.80 -3.30 -36.14
N VAL A 91 -19.84 -4.00 -35.68
CA VAL A 91 -20.13 -4.17 -34.26
C VAL A 91 -18.99 -4.88 -33.53
N LEU A 92 -18.52 -6.01 -34.06
CA LEU A 92 -17.42 -6.75 -33.44
C LEU A 92 -16.10 -5.97 -33.44
N ARG A 93 -15.83 -5.15 -34.47
CA ARG A 93 -14.66 -4.25 -34.47
C ARG A 93 -14.75 -3.22 -33.35
N THR A 94 -15.91 -2.59 -33.17
CA THR A 94 -16.09 -1.62 -32.09
C THR A 94 -15.95 -2.26 -30.71
N GLU A 95 -16.46 -3.48 -30.52
CA GLU A 95 -16.30 -4.22 -29.27
C GLU A 95 -14.83 -4.56 -28.99
N LEU A 96 -14.10 -5.03 -30.01
CA LEU A 96 -12.67 -5.31 -29.88
C LEU A 96 -11.85 -4.04 -29.59
N GLU A 97 -12.21 -2.91 -30.17
CA GLU A 97 -11.56 -1.62 -29.89
C GLU A 97 -11.81 -1.17 -28.45
N LEU A 98 -13.04 -1.32 -27.94
CA LEU A 98 -13.38 -1.05 -26.54
C LEU A 98 -12.61 -1.96 -25.59
N LEU A 99 -12.57 -3.27 -25.85
CA LEU A 99 -11.81 -4.23 -25.04
C LEU A 99 -10.31 -3.94 -25.03
N ARG A 100 -9.74 -3.53 -26.17
CA ARG A 100 -8.34 -3.10 -26.26
C ARG A 100 -8.09 -1.82 -25.46
N ALA A 101 -8.98 -0.84 -25.54
CA ALA A 101 -8.88 0.39 -24.78
C ALA A 101 -8.96 0.14 -23.27
N GLU A 102 -9.88 -0.73 -22.83
CA GLU A 102 -10.00 -1.15 -21.43
C GLU A 102 -8.71 -1.84 -20.94
N MET A 103 -8.18 -2.78 -21.74
CA MET A 103 -6.94 -3.47 -21.41
C MET A 103 -5.75 -2.51 -21.34
N TRP A 104 -5.66 -1.55 -22.27
CA TRP A 104 -4.63 -0.52 -22.24
C TRP A 104 -4.73 0.36 -21.00
N GLY A 105 -5.94 0.75 -20.61
CA GLY A 105 -6.20 1.48 -19.38
C GLY A 105 -5.70 0.72 -18.14
N LYS A 106 -5.97 -0.58 -18.04
CA LYS A 106 -5.49 -1.44 -16.94
C LYS A 106 -3.97 -1.54 -16.91
N VAL A 107 -3.31 -1.68 -18.07
CA VAL A 107 -1.85 -1.74 -18.16
C VAL A 107 -1.21 -0.42 -17.70
N GLU A 108 -1.74 0.71 -18.16
CA GLU A 108 -1.23 2.03 -17.77
C GLU A 108 -1.49 2.34 -16.29
N GLU A 109 -2.61 1.87 -15.72
CA GLU A 109 -2.87 1.98 -14.27
C GLU A 109 -1.80 1.26 -13.45
N VAL A 110 -1.52 -0.01 -13.76
CA VAL A 110 -0.49 -0.81 -13.08
C VAL A 110 0.89 -0.18 -13.27
N ARG A 111 1.19 0.31 -14.47
CA ARG A 111 2.45 1.01 -14.76
C ARG A 111 2.62 2.25 -13.89
N ARG A 112 1.59 3.11 -13.81
CA ARG A 112 1.59 4.34 -13.01
C ARG A 112 1.71 4.04 -11.52
N GLU A 113 1.07 2.97 -11.04
CA GLU A 113 1.21 2.54 -9.65
C GLU A 113 2.66 2.12 -9.34
N MET A 114 3.26 1.29 -10.21
CA MET A 114 4.66 0.87 -10.07
C MET A 114 5.61 2.09 -10.06
N GLU A 115 5.44 3.01 -11.01
CA GLU A 115 6.24 4.24 -11.10
C GLU A 115 6.12 5.08 -9.81
N SER A 116 4.89 5.30 -9.32
CA SER A 116 4.62 6.02 -8.08
C SER A 116 5.32 5.38 -6.86
N ARG A 117 5.34 4.04 -6.79
CA ARG A 117 6.02 3.30 -5.71
C ARG A 117 7.53 3.49 -5.77
N LEU A 118 8.13 3.34 -6.96
CA LEU A 118 9.56 3.54 -7.16
C LEU A 118 9.98 4.99 -6.87
N ASP A 119 9.19 5.96 -7.32
CA ASP A 119 9.42 7.37 -7.07
C ASP A 119 9.33 7.72 -5.59
N SER A 120 8.34 7.17 -4.89
CA SER A 120 8.19 7.35 -3.45
C SER A 120 9.36 6.75 -2.68
N GLN A 121 9.79 5.54 -3.07
CA GLN A 121 10.96 4.89 -2.49
C GLN A 121 12.23 5.70 -2.76
N ARG A 122 12.43 6.18 -3.99
CA ARG A 122 13.56 7.03 -4.37
C ARG A 122 13.60 8.31 -3.53
N ARG A 123 12.47 9.01 -3.41
CA ARG A 123 12.38 10.24 -2.60
C ARG A 123 12.71 9.98 -1.13
N HIS A 124 12.15 8.92 -0.55
CA HIS A 124 12.43 8.54 0.84
C HIS A 124 13.92 8.22 1.05
N MET A 125 14.54 7.46 0.15
CA MET A 125 15.96 7.12 0.26
C MET A 125 16.86 8.36 0.15
N VAL A 126 16.56 9.28 -0.78
CA VAL A 126 17.32 10.54 -0.93
C VAL A 126 17.17 11.42 0.32
N GLN A 127 15.97 11.51 0.89
CA GLN A 127 15.75 12.25 2.15
C GLN A 127 16.54 11.64 3.31
N LYS A 128 16.51 10.31 3.45
CA LYS A 128 17.27 9.60 4.48
C LYS A 128 18.77 9.78 4.29
N GLU A 129 19.27 9.71 3.06
CA GLU A 129 20.67 9.98 2.74
C GLU A 129 21.06 11.41 3.14
N SER A 130 20.21 12.40 2.83
CA SER A 130 20.45 13.79 3.22
C SER A 130 20.51 13.97 4.73
N LEU A 131 19.62 13.33 5.48
CA LEU A 131 19.59 13.38 6.95
C LEU A 131 20.88 12.78 7.55
N LEU A 132 21.26 11.59 7.08
CA LEU A 132 22.49 10.94 7.55
C LEU A 132 23.72 11.79 7.23
N LYS A 133 23.76 12.45 6.06
CA LYS A 133 24.84 13.38 5.72
C LYS A 133 24.91 14.57 6.67
N SER A 134 23.78 15.19 7.01
CA SER A 134 23.78 16.29 7.99
C SER A 134 24.23 15.83 9.38
N GLU A 135 23.76 14.67 9.85
CA GLU A 135 24.17 14.13 11.16
C GLU A 135 25.69 13.86 11.21
N VAL A 136 26.27 13.34 10.13
CA VAL A 136 27.71 13.11 10.02
C VAL A 136 28.50 14.42 10.09
N GLU A 137 28.07 15.47 9.39
CA GLU A 137 28.75 16.77 9.45
C GLU A 137 28.60 17.44 10.82
N ASP A 138 27.44 17.31 11.47
CA ASP A 138 27.22 17.82 12.83
C ASP A 138 28.13 17.12 13.85
N LEU A 139 28.23 15.79 13.78
CA LEU A 139 29.11 14.99 14.64
C LEU A 139 30.58 15.36 14.41
N LYS A 140 30.99 15.51 13.15
CA LYS A 140 32.35 15.97 12.80
C LYS A 140 32.63 17.36 13.37
N GLY A 141 31.65 18.26 13.37
CA GLY A 141 31.75 19.56 14.03
C GLY A 141 31.90 19.45 15.55
N GLN A 142 31.12 18.58 16.19
CA GLN A 142 31.24 18.30 17.63
C GLN A 142 32.61 17.73 18.00
N VAL A 143 33.11 16.75 17.25
CA VAL A 143 34.45 16.17 17.46
C VAL A 143 35.52 17.24 17.30
N SER A 144 35.42 18.10 16.29
CA SER A 144 36.38 19.19 16.07
C SER A 144 36.41 20.16 17.25
N ARG A 145 35.25 20.51 17.83
CA ARG A 145 35.17 21.35 19.04
C ARG A 145 35.82 20.68 20.24
N VAL A 146 35.47 19.42 20.51
CA VAL A 146 36.07 18.65 21.62
C VAL A 146 37.59 18.56 21.48
N VAL A 147 38.11 18.36 20.27
CA VAL A 147 39.55 18.34 20.02
C VAL A 147 40.21 19.68 20.34
N CYS A 148 39.58 20.80 19.96
CA CYS A 148 40.05 22.13 20.32
C CYS A 148 40.03 22.36 21.84
N ASP A 149 38.94 21.98 22.51
CA ASP A 149 38.80 22.12 23.96
C ASP A 149 39.87 21.30 24.70
N VAL A 150 40.10 20.05 24.28
CA VAL A 150 41.16 19.20 24.85
C VAL A 150 42.53 19.82 24.66
N ARG A 151 42.83 20.39 23.48
CA ARG A 151 44.10 21.09 23.23
C ARG A 151 44.27 22.29 24.17
N ALA A 152 43.24 23.12 24.31
CA ALA A 152 43.28 24.28 25.20
C ALA A 152 43.47 23.87 26.67
N LEU A 153 42.79 22.81 27.12
CA LEU A 153 42.96 22.27 28.48
C LEU A 153 44.37 21.74 28.71
N LEU A 154 44.97 21.07 27.73
CA LEU A 154 46.36 20.60 27.83
C LEU A 154 47.35 21.76 27.93
N GLU A 155 47.14 22.83 27.17
CA GLU A 155 47.96 24.05 27.25
C GLU A 155 47.82 24.75 28.60
N ALA A 156 46.58 24.88 29.11
CA ALA A 156 46.31 25.45 30.43
C ALA A 156 46.93 24.63 31.57
N GLU A 157 46.84 23.30 31.51
CA GLU A 157 47.46 22.41 32.50
C GLU A 157 48.99 22.50 32.46
N ARG A 158 49.59 22.67 31.27
CA ARG A 158 51.03 22.89 31.14
C ARG A 158 51.45 24.20 31.80
N LEU A 159 50.72 25.29 31.54
CA LEU A 159 50.98 26.59 32.15
C LEU A 159 50.86 26.52 33.67
N ARG A 160 49.78 25.91 34.18
CA ARG A 160 49.57 25.69 35.61
C ARG A 160 50.74 24.94 36.27
N ARG A 161 51.27 23.90 35.62
CA ARG A 161 52.45 23.17 36.14
C ARG A 161 53.70 24.04 36.18
N GLN A 162 53.89 24.91 35.19
CA GLN A 162 55.00 25.86 35.17
C GLN A 162 54.88 26.88 36.30
N GLU A 163 53.71 27.52 36.45
CA GLU A 163 53.43 28.49 37.52
C GLU A 163 53.62 27.88 38.92
N LEU A 164 53.18 26.63 39.11
CA LEU A 164 53.39 25.90 40.37
C LEU A 164 54.88 25.66 40.64
N ALA A 165 55.66 25.28 39.62
CA ALA A 165 57.10 25.07 39.77
C ALA A 165 57.85 26.38 40.09
N GLU A 166 57.46 27.49 39.45
CA GLU A 166 58.00 28.83 39.72
C GLU A 166 57.64 29.29 41.15
N ALA A 167 56.38 29.17 41.57
CA ALA A 167 55.96 29.52 42.93
C ALA A 167 56.65 28.65 44.00
N GLU A 168 56.93 27.38 43.72
CA GLU A 168 57.72 26.52 44.61
C GLU A 168 59.17 26.98 44.73
N LEU A 169 59.78 27.48 43.64
CA LEU A 169 61.12 28.04 43.66
C LEU A 169 61.15 29.33 44.48
N GLU A 170 60.27 30.28 44.18
CA GLU A 170 60.15 31.55 44.93
C GLU A 170 59.92 31.29 46.42
N LYS A 171 59.06 30.33 46.78
CA LYS A 171 58.85 29.92 48.17
C LYS A 171 60.15 29.43 48.82
N ARG A 172 60.97 28.64 48.11
CA ARG A 172 62.26 28.15 48.65
C ARG A 172 63.23 29.32 48.88
N GLU A 173 63.35 30.22 47.92
CA GLU A 173 64.21 31.41 48.01
C GLU A 173 63.79 32.33 49.17
N LEU A 174 62.49 32.60 49.32
CA LEU A 174 61.96 33.40 50.43
C LEU A 174 62.22 32.73 51.79
N LEU A 175 62.11 31.41 51.88
CA LEU A 175 62.43 30.67 53.11
C LEU A 175 63.93 30.72 53.44
N GLU A 176 64.81 30.70 52.44
CA GLU A 176 66.25 30.88 52.61
C GLU A 176 66.59 32.30 53.07
N MET A 177 65.99 33.32 52.45
CA MET A 177 66.08 34.72 52.87
C MET A 177 65.61 34.92 54.32
N PHE A 178 64.50 34.29 54.72
CA PHE A 178 64.04 34.37 56.11
C PHE A 178 65.02 33.70 57.09
N ARG A 179 65.66 32.60 56.68
CA ARG A 179 66.69 31.92 57.49
C ARG A 179 67.95 32.77 57.65
N SER A 180 68.37 33.50 56.61
CA SER A 180 69.54 34.38 56.69
C SER A 180 69.27 35.66 57.50
N LEU A 181 68.03 36.16 57.49
CA LEU A 181 67.61 37.32 58.28
C LEU A 181 67.32 37.00 59.75
N GLN A 182 67.27 35.72 60.17
CA GLN A 182 67.22 35.38 61.60
C GLN A 182 68.58 35.66 62.26
N PRO A 183 68.71 36.71 63.12
CA PRO A 183 69.88 36.83 63.96
C PRO A 183 69.78 35.76 65.05
N PHE A 184 70.92 35.17 65.42
CA PHE A 184 71.06 34.35 66.62
C PHE A 184 70.44 35.07 67.84
N ARG A 185 69.19 34.73 68.21
CA ARG A 185 68.82 34.68 69.62
C ARG A 185 69.28 33.33 70.14
N GLY A 186 70.51 33.30 70.63
CA GLY A 186 71.06 32.15 71.32
C GLY A 186 70.28 31.82 72.60
N GLN A 187 69.87 30.54 72.69
CA GLN A 187 69.87 29.65 73.86
C GLN A 187 69.33 30.09 75.24
N ARG A 188 68.25 29.41 75.65
CA ARG A 188 68.08 28.63 76.92
C ARG A 188 66.82 27.77 76.69
N ASN A 189 66.73 26.46 76.92
CA ASN A 189 67.37 25.56 77.86
C ASN A 189 67.22 24.12 77.29
N ARG A 190 68.22 23.25 77.48
CA ARG A 190 68.02 21.79 77.48
C ARG A 190 67.55 21.37 78.88
N ASP A 191 66.80 20.26 78.92
CA ASP A 191 66.20 19.52 80.05
C ASP A 191 64.68 19.69 80.10
N LYS A 192 63.80 18.68 80.01
CA LYS A 192 63.86 17.20 80.03
C LYS A 192 62.55 16.65 79.39
N PRO A 193 62.50 15.37 78.99
CA PRO A 193 61.33 14.76 78.34
C PRO A 193 60.28 14.31 79.37
N ILE A 194 59.00 14.55 79.10
CA ILE A 194 57.87 13.93 79.81
C ILE A 194 56.82 13.49 78.79
N ARG A 195 56.30 12.27 79.03
CA ARG A 195 55.16 11.57 78.39
C ARG A 195 55.47 11.03 77.00
N GLY A 196 55.32 9.75 76.70
CA GLY A 196 54.59 8.68 77.37
C GLY A 196 54.05 7.82 76.23
N LEU A 197 54.77 6.75 75.88
CA LEU A 197 54.33 5.78 74.90
C LEU A 197 53.54 4.70 75.64
N HIS A 198 52.22 4.83 75.63
CA HIS A 198 51.34 3.68 75.69
C HIS A 198 50.73 3.47 74.30
N GLN A 199 51.18 2.37 73.72
CA GLN A 199 50.43 1.40 72.93
C GLN A 199 48.91 1.46 73.14
N GLU A 200 48.13 1.39 72.05
CA GLU A 200 47.18 0.29 71.83
C GLU A 200 46.49 0.38 70.46
N ASP A 201 46.37 -0.79 69.84
CA ASP A 201 45.45 -1.15 68.77
C ASP A 201 44.00 -0.81 69.14
N GLY A 202 43.17 -0.47 68.15
CA GLY A 202 41.76 -0.23 68.42
C GLY A 202 40.91 0.13 67.20
N THR A 203 40.52 -0.89 66.45
CA THR A 203 39.28 -0.95 65.66
C THR A 203 38.08 -0.41 66.45
N ILE A 204 37.15 0.34 65.81
CA ILE A 204 35.66 0.23 65.89
C ILE A 204 34.97 1.49 65.30
N ARG A 205 34.37 1.32 64.11
CA ARG A 205 32.95 1.52 63.75
C ARG A 205 32.10 2.63 64.42
N SER A 206 31.49 3.50 63.60
CA SER A 206 30.02 3.70 63.41
C SER A 206 29.74 5.02 62.65
N GLN A 207 29.16 4.98 61.44
CA GLN A 207 27.72 4.99 61.11
C GLN A 207 27.00 6.33 61.43
N HIS A 208 26.58 7.07 60.39
CA HIS A 208 25.15 7.10 59.97
C HIS A 208 24.89 7.97 58.71
N GLN A 209 24.09 7.37 57.80
CA GLN A 209 23.05 7.91 56.88
C GLN A 209 23.45 9.01 55.88
N VAL A 210 23.15 8.92 54.58
CA VAL A 210 21.81 9.06 53.96
C VAL A 210 21.70 8.25 52.64
N GLU A 211 20.46 8.06 52.20
CA GLU A 211 19.84 7.04 51.35
C GLU A 211 20.09 7.04 49.81
N HIS A 212 19.64 5.93 49.20
CA HIS A 212 19.50 5.56 47.77
C HIS A 212 18.45 6.44 46.99
N PRO A 213 18.47 6.52 45.62
CA PRO A 213 18.01 5.45 44.69
C PRO A 213 18.86 5.30 43.38
N THR A 214 19.21 4.10 42.92
CA THR A 214 18.47 3.08 42.11
C THR A 214 18.33 3.36 40.61
N ARG A 215 19.12 2.60 39.81
CA ARG A 215 18.82 1.92 38.52
C ARG A 215 20.15 1.77 37.77
N GLY A 216 20.65 0.62 37.34
CA GLY A 216 20.08 -0.71 37.11
C GLY A 216 20.85 -1.25 35.89
N LEU A 217 21.79 -2.16 36.14
CA LEU A 217 22.64 -2.78 35.12
C LEU A 217 22.33 -4.27 35.16
N LEU A 218 21.77 -4.82 34.09
CA LEU A 218 21.84 -6.26 33.84
C LEU A 218 22.25 -6.54 32.39
N ARG A 219 23.39 -7.22 32.38
CA ARG A 219 24.17 -7.92 31.36
C ARG A 219 23.37 -9.04 30.67
N ALA A 220 23.62 -9.25 29.37
CA ALA A 220 24.19 -10.49 28.79
C ALA A 220 23.87 -10.59 27.28
N GLY A 221 24.88 -10.90 26.46
CA GLY A 221 24.72 -11.35 25.07
C GLY A 221 24.15 -12.78 24.97
N PRO A 222 24.06 -13.39 23.77
CA PRO A 222 25.27 -13.73 23.01
C PRO A 222 25.20 -13.62 21.46
N THR A 223 26.41 -13.60 20.89
CA THR A 223 26.85 -14.05 19.55
C THR A 223 25.91 -14.93 18.72
N GLN A 224 25.83 -14.66 17.41
CA GLN A 224 26.43 -15.53 16.36
C GLN A 224 26.65 -14.77 15.06
N ALA A 225 27.85 -14.94 14.50
CA ALA A 225 28.27 -14.53 13.18
C ALA A 225 27.78 -15.55 12.14
N SER A 226 27.50 -15.10 10.92
CA SER A 226 27.77 -15.91 9.73
C SER A 226 28.02 -15.01 8.52
N THR A 227 29.21 -15.26 7.99
CA THR A 227 29.80 -14.85 6.73
C THR A 227 28.93 -15.20 5.53
N GLN A 228 28.96 -14.37 4.47
CA GLN A 228 29.26 -14.80 3.09
C GLN A 228 29.30 -13.63 2.08
N SER A 229 30.52 -13.38 1.61
CA SER A 229 30.92 -13.32 0.20
C SER A 229 30.24 -12.36 -0.79
N LEU A 230 31.02 -11.37 -1.22
CA LEU A 230 30.96 -10.72 -2.53
C LEU A 230 31.13 -11.74 -3.67
N PRO A 231 30.58 -11.43 -4.86
CA PRO A 231 31.40 -11.56 -6.06
C PRO A 231 31.38 -10.30 -6.92
N SER A 232 32.59 -9.91 -7.33
CA SER A 232 32.87 -9.00 -8.42
C SER A 232 32.50 -9.64 -9.77
N ALA A 233 31.79 -8.93 -10.64
CA ALA A 233 31.99 -8.97 -12.09
C ALA A 233 31.16 -7.86 -12.76
N LEU A 234 31.86 -6.93 -13.45
CA LEU A 234 31.27 -6.11 -14.51
C LEU A 234 30.81 -7.02 -15.67
N PRO A 235 29.84 -6.57 -16.48
CA PRO A 235 30.24 -6.10 -17.80
C PRO A 235 29.59 -4.77 -18.21
N THR A 236 30.39 -4.01 -18.96
CA THR A 236 30.09 -2.80 -19.72
C THR A 236 28.86 -2.96 -20.64
N PRO A 237 27.97 -1.96 -20.79
CA PRO A 237 27.10 -1.87 -21.95
C PRO A 237 27.72 -0.94 -23.01
N ALA A 238 27.92 -1.49 -24.20
CA ALA A 238 28.27 -0.73 -25.39
C ALA A 238 27.08 0.15 -25.82
N LEU A 239 27.38 1.43 -26.03
CA LEU A 239 26.54 2.39 -26.74
C LEU A 239 26.49 2.04 -28.23
N TYR A 240 25.35 1.63 -28.78
CA TYR A 240 24.99 1.87 -30.19
C TYR A 240 23.45 1.97 -30.38
N PRO A 241 22.98 2.81 -31.32
CA PRO A 241 21.56 3.12 -31.52
C PRO A 241 20.83 2.07 -32.38
N PRO A 242 19.47 2.05 -32.40
CA PRO A 242 18.73 1.14 -33.25
C PRO A 242 18.59 1.68 -34.68
N THR A 243 19.00 0.88 -35.66
CA THR A 243 18.73 1.09 -37.08
C THR A 243 17.51 0.27 -37.49
N SER A 244 16.50 0.90 -38.07
CA SER A 244 15.39 0.23 -38.76
C SER A 244 15.86 -0.38 -40.09
N PRO A 245 15.26 -1.51 -40.52
CA PRO A 245 14.75 -1.54 -41.90
C PRO A 245 13.35 -2.15 -42.06
N GLN A 246 12.72 -1.69 -43.15
CA GLN A 246 11.40 -1.96 -43.73
C GLN A 246 11.23 -3.40 -44.31
N PRO A 247 10.02 -3.79 -44.77
CA PRO A 247 9.51 -5.16 -44.77
C PRO A 247 9.87 -5.97 -46.02
N GLY A 248 9.85 -7.29 -45.87
CA GLY A 248 9.96 -8.26 -46.97
C GLY A 248 9.06 -9.47 -46.71
N GLU A 249 8.23 -9.79 -47.70
CA GLU A 249 7.25 -10.87 -47.75
C GLU A 249 7.87 -12.27 -47.68
N GLY A 250 7.08 -13.26 -47.21
CA GLY A 250 7.18 -14.62 -47.77
C GLY A 250 7.19 -15.81 -46.80
N SER A 251 6.04 -16.49 -46.74
CA SER A 251 5.87 -17.95 -46.63
C SER A 251 6.09 -18.72 -45.30
N ARG A 252 4.91 -19.05 -44.73
CA ARG A 252 4.38 -20.42 -44.44
C ARG A 252 5.09 -21.35 -43.42
N LYS A 253 4.23 -21.75 -42.46
CA LYS A 253 4.15 -22.99 -41.64
C LYS A 253 5.04 -23.08 -40.38
N ALA A 254 4.41 -23.03 -39.20
CA ALA A 254 4.03 -24.22 -38.43
C ALA A 254 3.46 -23.82 -37.04
N ARG A 255 2.43 -24.55 -36.61
CA ARG A 255 1.74 -24.46 -35.31
C ARG A 255 2.45 -25.35 -34.27
N PRO A 256 2.51 -24.94 -32.99
CA PRO A 256 2.08 -25.84 -31.90
C PRO A 256 1.23 -25.09 -30.86
N ARG A 257 -0.01 -25.50 -30.59
CA ARG A 257 -0.45 -26.33 -29.44
C ARG A 257 -0.20 -25.71 -28.06
N SER A 258 -1.26 -25.05 -27.58
CA SER A 258 -1.83 -25.04 -26.21
C SER A 258 -0.93 -25.49 -25.04
N LEU A 259 -0.66 -24.56 -24.12
CA LEU A 259 -0.43 -24.86 -22.72
C LEU A 259 -1.24 -23.87 -21.88
N THR A 260 -2.20 -24.41 -21.13
CA THR A 260 -2.96 -23.76 -20.06
C THR A 260 -2.03 -23.57 -18.86
N LEU A 261 -1.90 -22.33 -18.37
CA LEU A 261 -1.26 -22.03 -17.09
C LEU A 261 -2.34 -22.00 -16.02
N ASP A 262 -2.38 -23.08 -15.23
CA ASP A 262 -3.23 -23.18 -14.06
C ASP A 262 -2.67 -22.37 -12.88
N CYS A 263 -3.62 -21.85 -12.11
CA CYS A 263 -3.48 -20.82 -11.10
C CYS A 263 -2.69 -21.28 -9.86
N ILE A 264 -1.77 -20.43 -9.40
CA ILE A 264 -1.15 -20.54 -8.07
C ILE A 264 -2.21 -20.14 -7.02
N LYS A 265 -2.68 -21.12 -6.25
CA LYS A 265 -3.47 -20.90 -5.03
C LYS A 265 -2.64 -20.12 -4.01
N SER A 266 -3.06 -18.90 -3.69
CA SER A 266 -2.59 -18.14 -2.54
C SER A 266 -2.96 -18.88 -1.25
N ARG A 267 -1.94 -19.16 -0.43
CA ARG A 267 -2.09 -19.64 0.95
C ARG A 267 -2.55 -18.48 1.84
N GLU A 268 -3.67 -18.67 2.51
CA GLU A 268 -4.09 -17.88 3.66
C GLU A 268 -3.09 -18.10 4.81
N VAL A 269 -2.58 -17.00 5.38
CA VAL A 269 -1.81 -17.00 6.63
C VAL A 269 -2.77 -16.52 7.72
N THR A 270 -3.18 -17.45 8.59
CA THR A 270 -3.90 -17.15 9.82
C THR A 270 -2.91 -16.60 10.84
N VAL A 271 -3.17 -15.38 11.31
CA VAL A 271 -2.49 -14.78 12.47
C VAL A 271 -3.18 -15.30 13.73
N ILE A 272 -2.42 -15.99 14.60
CA ILE A 272 -2.69 -16.14 16.03
C ILE A 272 -1.37 -15.86 16.76
#